data_AF-A0A8R7TP82-F1
#
_entry.id   AF-A0A8R7TP82-F1
#
_cell.length_a   1.000
_cell.length_b   1.000
_cell.length_c   1.000
_cell.angle_alpha   90.00
_cell.angle_beta   90.00
_cell.angle_gamma   90.00
#
_symmetry.space_group_name_H-M   'P 1'
#
loop_
_entity.id
_entity.type
_entity.pdbx_description
1 polymer ?
#
loop_
_entity_poly.entity_id
_entity_poly.type
_entity_poly.pdbx_seq_one_letter_code
_entity_poly.pdbx_strand_id
1 'polypeptide(L)'
;MKIVAWNCRGLGNGPAVRGLLDLQKREDPDILFLSETKMDGRRMEKFKWMLGMSNMVVRACEGKSGGLALFWKKEIRMELHNYSRYHIDAEVIEKDGFKWLFTGIYGEPSSDRREITWRLMRILKQQLNLPWLCAGDFNEILFNHEKKGGPARAQSQMEGFRLALVDCGLKDLGFIGDKYTWRNHSDASRYIKERLDRAVGSRSWCARFPHCKVVNGDPRHSDHRPVTIHIKGVVGAQKFRRRAHNFRFEARWLQEEDCEAIVNNAWAKAKRRGETTIQGMLSMVAGDLKNWDANVLGDLQKRIKDLKKELEEVRRGDINQDQVSREHFLREKLDHLEYQQDTHGRQRAHVKWLQDGDRNTSFFHAFASERKRRNTIQERKRRNTIQKLLRNDGSWAEGEDSLKEHVTNYFSNIFSSKIIWRNIEEIMQAVDVKVTEQMNNGLCAEYTEEEVKTALNCIGDLKAPGPDEMPAIFFKKFWQTVGEQVVKEALHILRGVDMPEGWNDTFIVLIPK
;
A
#
# COMPACT_ATOMS: atom_id res chain seq x y z
N MET A 1 13.32 -2.48 9.28
CA MET A 1 13.33 -3.31 8.06
C MET A 1 12.33 -4.45 8.22
N LYS A 2 11.61 -4.81 7.16
CA LYS A 2 10.72 -5.97 7.11
C LYS A 2 11.15 -6.91 5.98
N ILE A 3 11.27 -8.19 6.29
CA ILE A 3 11.63 -9.24 5.33
C ILE A 3 10.49 -10.24 5.25
N VAL A 4 10.15 -10.71 4.05
CA VAL A 4 9.14 -11.75 3.87
C VAL A 4 9.75 -12.88 3.03
N ALA A 5 9.58 -14.12 3.48
CA ALA A 5 9.90 -15.32 2.73
C ALA A 5 8.63 -16.12 2.49
N TRP A 6 8.37 -16.53 1.24
CA TRP A 6 7.14 -17.25 0.91
C TRP A 6 7.35 -18.27 -0.21
N ASN A 7 7.08 -19.54 0.07
CA ASN A 7 6.84 -20.53 -0.98
C ASN A 7 5.47 -20.25 -1.61
N CYS A 8 5.47 -19.73 -2.84
CA CYS A 8 4.27 -19.26 -3.51
C CYS A 8 3.59 -20.34 -4.37
N ARG A 9 4.20 -21.53 -4.47
CA ARG A 9 3.72 -22.70 -5.22
C ARG A 9 3.37 -22.45 -6.70
N GLY A 10 3.90 -21.39 -7.28
CA GLY A 10 3.78 -21.01 -8.68
C GLY A 10 3.00 -19.72 -8.89
N LEU A 11 3.59 -18.76 -9.61
CA LEU A 11 2.99 -17.45 -9.92
C LEU A 11 2.34 -17.41 -11.31
N GLY A 12 2.06 -18.58 -11.90
CA GLY A 12 1.51 -18.70 -13.25
C GLY A 12 0.00 -18.42 -13.37
N ASN A 13 -0.72 -18.33 -12.26
CA ASN A 13 -2.18 -18.17 -12.22
C ASN A 13 -2.62 -16.88 -11.50
N GLY A 14 -3.85 -16.43 -11.79
CA GLY A 14 -4.42 -15.21 -11.21
C GLY A 14 -4.45 -15.22 -9.67
N PRO A 15 -4.98 -16.26 -9.01
CA PRO A 15 -5.03 -16.35 -7.56
C PRO A 15 -3.66 -16.18 -6.86
N ALA A 16 -2.61 -16.83 -7.36
CA ALA A 16 -1.26 -16.71 -6.81
C ALA A 16 -0.73 -15.28 -6.92
N VAL A 17 -0.92 -14.64 -8.09
CA VAL A 17 -0.55 -13.23 -8.30
C VAL A 17 -1.33 -12.31 -7.36
N ARG A 18 -2.63 -12.53 -7.18
CA ARG A 18 -3.45 -11.75 -6.22
C ARG A 18 -2.93 -11.91 -4.79
N GLY A 19 -2.63 -13.14 -4.38
CA GLY A 19 -2.04 -13.44 -3.08
C GLY A 19 -0.73 -12.67 -2.87
N LEU A 20 0.14 -12.64 -3.88
CA LEU A 20 1.40 -11.90 -3.84
C LEU A 20 1.19 -10.38 -3.74
N LEU A 21 0.24 -9.81 -4.48
CA LEU A 21 -0.05 -8.38 -4.43
C LEU A 21 -0.71 -7.96 -3.12
N ASP A 22 -1.61 -8.78 -2.57
CA ASP A 22 -2.18 -8.52 -1.23
C ASP A 22 -1.10 -8.64 -0.14
N LEU A 23 -0.19 -9.62 -0.26
CA LEU A 23 0.99 -9.72 0.61
C LEU A 23 1.82 -8.43 0.55
N GLN A 24 2.14 -7.96 -0.66
CA GLN A 24 2.89 -6.71 -0.83
C GLN A 24 2.15 -5.51 -0.26
N LYS A 25 0.84 -5.41 -0.47
CA LYS A 25 0.01 -4.30 0.00
C LYS A 25 -0.11 -4.26 1.53
N ARG A 26 -0.26 -5.42 2.18
CA ARG A 26 -0.43 -5.53 3.63
C ARG A 26 0.88 -5.43 4.37
N GLU A 27 1.92 -6.11 3.87
CA GLU A 27 3.19 -6.19 4.55
C GLU A 27 4.16 -5.09 4.14
N ASP A 28 4.14 -4.61 2.90
CA ASP A 28 5.14 -3.67 2.35
C ASP A 28 6.60 -4.07 2.68
N PRO A 29 7.01 -5.34 2.43
CA PRO A 29 8.37 -5.80 2.71
C PRO A 29 9.43 -4.93 2.06
N ASP A 30 10.55 -4.77 2.76
CA ASP A 30 11.76 -4.15 2.24
C ASP A 30 12.60 -5.16 1.43
N ILE A 31 12.56 -6.43 1.84
CA ILE A 31 13.15 -7.59 1.16
C ILE A 31 12.08 -8.68 1.05
N LEU A 32 11.88 -9.25 -0.13
CA LEU A 32 10.90 -10.29 -0.40
C LEU A 32 11.56 -11.46 -1.15
N PHE A 33 11.63 -12.60 -0.49
CA PHE A 33 12.10 -13.87 -1.06
C PHE A 33 10.90 -14.75 -1.43
N LEU A 34 10.89 -15.26 -2.65
CA LEU A 34 9.88 -16.17 -3.17
C LEU A 34 10.54 -17.46 -3.63
N SER A 35 9.99 -18.59 -3.21
CA SER A 35 10.35 -19.93 -3.71
C SER A 35 9.18 -20.58 -4.47
N GLU A 36 9.53 -21.57 -5.29
CA GLU A 36 8.63 -22.20 -6.28
C GLU A 36 7.88 -21.20 -7.17
N THR A 37 8.57 -20.19 -7.71
CA THR A 37 7.91 -19.21 -8.60
C THR A 37 7.34 -19.86 -9.86
N LYS A 38 7.94 -20.98 -10.33
CA LYS A 38 7.58 -21.68 -11.58
C LYS A 38 7.55 -20.73 -12.78
N MET A 39 8.42 -19.73 -12.77
CA MET A 39 8.54 -18.70 -13.79
C MET A 39 10.00 -18.50 -14.20
N ASP A 40 10.17 -18.11 -15.46
CA ASP A 40 11.44 -17.60 -15.98
C ASP A 40 11.65 -16.12 -15.60
N GLY A 41 12.89 -15.64 -15.79
CA GLY A 41 13.24 -14.25 -15.47
C GLY A 41 12.44 -13.20 -16.23
N ARG A 42 12.08 -13.44 -17.49
CA ARG A 42 11.33 -12.46 -18.32
C ARG A 42 9.93 -12.26 -17.76
N ARG A 43 9.25 -13.34 -17.36
CA ARG A 43 7.93 -13.29 -16.75
C ARG A 43 7.97 -12.71 -15.34
N MET A 44 9.11 -12.78 -14.66
CA MET A 44 9.31 -12.18 -13.33
C MET A 44 9.53 -10.65 -13.38
N GLU A 45 10.11 -10.10 -14.45
CA GLU A 45 10.41 -8.65 -14.56
C GLU A 45 9.19 -7.75 -14.33
N LYS A 46 8.01 -8.14 -14.83
CA LYS A 46 6.76 -7.36 -14.61
C LYS A 46 6.45 -7.15 -13.13
N PHE A 47 6.87 -8.07 -12.26
CA PHE A 47 6.60 -7.98 -10.83
C PHE A 47 7.43 -6.90 -10.14
N LYS A 48 8.55 -6.43 -10.70
CA LYS A 48 9.27 -5.27 -10.14
C LYS A 48 8.37 -4.04 -10.05
N TRP A 49 7.63 -3.79 -11.14
CA TRP A 49 6.68 -2.68 -11.23
C TRP A 49 5.44 -2.92 -10.35
N MET A 50 4.86 -4.11 -10.44
CA MET A 50 3.66 -4.45 -9.65
C MET A 50 3.95 -4.40 -8.14
N LEU A 51 5.09 -4.93 -7.72
CA LEU A 51 5.52 -4.97 -6.33
C LEU A 51 6.18 -3.67 -5.88
N GLY A 52 6.48 -2.72 -6.78
CA GLY A 52 7.17 -1.47 -6.46
C GLY A 52 8.54 -1.67 -5.80
N MET A 53 9.22 -2.75 -6.19
CA MET A 53 10.56 -3.10 -5.73
C MET A 53 11.47 -3.04 -6.97
N SER A 54 12.40 -2.09 -6.97
CA SER A 54 13.19 -1.78 -8.16
C SER A 54 14.22 -2.85 -8.48
N ASN A 55 14.65 -3.61 -7.48
CA ASN A 55 15.75 -4.54 -7.59
C ASN A 55 15.24 -5.97 -7.46
N MET A 56 15.83 -6.88 -8.26
CA MET A 56 15.41 -8.27 -8.34
C MET A 56 16.57 -9.17 -8.77
N VAL A 57 16.65 -10.36 -8.17
CA VAL A 57 17.45 -11.49 -8.65
C VAL A 57 16.52 -12.67 -8.85
N VAL A 58 16.68 -13.39 -9.96
CA VAL A 58 15.84 -14.56 -10.30
C VAL A 58 16.72 -15.73 -10.67
N ARG A 59 16.48 -16.86 -10.01
CA ARG A 59 16.86 -18.18 -10.51
C ARG A 59 15.64 -18.79 -11.18
N ALA A 60 15.65 -18.93 -12.50
CA ALA A 60 14.52 -19.49 -13.25
C ALA A 60 14.22 -20.93 -12.83
N CYS A 61 12.97 -21.35 -13.02
CA CYS A 61 12.57 -22.75 -12.83
C CYS A 61 13.17 -23.66 -13.90
N GLU A 62 13.37 -24.93 -13.54
CA GLU A 62 13.74 -26.01 -14.47
C GLU A 62 12.47 -26.81 -14.80
N GLY A 63 11.92 -26.60 -15.99
CA GLY A 63 10.61 -27.14 -16.36
C GLY A 63 9.51 -26.59 -15.45
N LYS A 64 8.77 -27.47 -14.75
CA LYS A 64 7.72 -27.11 -13.78
C LYS A 64 8.22 -27.05 -12.32
N SER A 65 9.53 -27.19 -12.09
CA SER A 65 10.11 -27.32 -10.76
C SER A 65 11.00 -26.13 -10.38
N GLY A 66 10.90 -25.70 -9.12
CA GLY A 66 11.71 -24.63 -8.55
C GLY A 66 11.35 -23.24 -9.06
N GLY A 67 12.36 -22.40 -9.18
CA GLY A 67 12.21 -20.97 -9.42
C GLY A 67 12.32 -20.21 -8.09
N LEU A 68 13.36 -19.39 -7.96
CA LEU A 68 13.58 -18.51 -6.81
C LEU A 68 13.62 -17.06 -7.28
N ALA A 69 13.07 -16.16 -6.49
CA ALA A 69 13.19 -14.73 -6.73
C ALA A 69 13.44 -13.98 -5.43
N LEU A 70 14.37 -13.02 -5.46
CA LEU A 70 14.64 -12.10 -4.37
C LEU A 70 14.39 -10.68 -4.88
N PHE A 71 13.46 -9.98 -4.26
CA PHE A 71 13.15 -8.57 -4.52
C PHE A 71 13.58 -7.71 -3.34
N TRP A 72 14.03 -6.49 -3.61
CA TRP A 72 14.28 -5.50 -2.55
C TRP A 72 14.01 -4.08 -3.03
N LYS A 73 13.68 -3.21 -2.08
CA LYS A 73 13.46 -1.78 -2.33
C LYS A 73 14.78 -1.10 -2.69
N LYS A 74 14.70 0.00 -3.47
CA LYS A 74 15.87 0.79 -3.90
C LYS A 74 16.69 1.31 -2.73
N GLU A 75 16.02 1.58 -1.61
CA GLU A 75 16.65 2.11 -0.39
C GLU A 75 17.48 1.07 0.38
N ILE A 76 17.34 -0.22 0.07
CA ILE A 76 18.09 -1.29 0.72
C ILE A 76 19.37 -1.54 -0.09
N ARG A 77 20.53 -1.31 0.53
CA ARG A 77 21.82 -1.68 -0.03
C ARG A 77 22.01 -3.18 0.17
N MET A 78 22.02 -3.91 -0.94
CA MET A 78 22.16 -5.34 -0.92
C MET A 78 22.99 -5.80 -2.12
N GLU A 79 23.95 -6.66 -1.87
CA GLU A 79 24.88 -7.20 -2.86
C GLU A 79 24.71 -8.72 -2.94
N LEU A 80 24.51 -9.24 -4.14
CA LEU A 80 24.33 -10.68 -4.36
C LEU A 80 25.70 -11.37 -4.25
N HIS A 81 25.79 -12.42 -3.43
CA HIS A 81 27.01 -13.22 -3.28
C HIS A 81 26.94 -14.49 -4.11
N ASN A 82 25.94 -15.32 -3.86
CA ASN A 82 25.79 -16.61 -4.52
C ASN A 82 24.31 -17.00 -4.62
N TYR A 83 23.98 -17.87 -5.58
CA TYR A 83 22.65 -18.45 -5.67
C TYR A 83 22.68 -19.79 -6.39
N SER A 84 21.70 -20.63 -6.09
CA SER A 84 21.49 -21.93 -6.74
C SER A 84 20.00 -22.20 -6.86
N ARG A 85 19.63 -23.43 -7.23
CA ARG A 85 18.23 -23.88 -7.18
C ARG A 85 17.67 -23.96 -5.75
N TYR A 86 18.54 -23.97 -4.72
CA TYR A 86 18.15 -24.15 -3.31
C TYR A 86 18.26 -22.88 -2.47
N HIS A 87 18.92 -21.82 -2.97
CA HIS A 87 19.08 -20.61 -2.19
C HIS A 87 19.37 -19.38 -3.06
N ILE A 88 19.13 -18.20 -2.50
CA ILE A 88 19.72 -16.93 -2.93
C ILE A 88 20.39 -16.31 -1.70
N ASP A 89 21.68 -16.05 -1.78
CA ASP A 89 22.50 -15.48 -0.71
C ASP A 89 22.95 -14.06 -1.08
N ALA A 90 22.71 -13.11 -0.17
CA ALA A 90 23.00 -11.71 -0.39
C ALA A 90 23.46 -11.02 0.91
N GLU A 91 24.45 -10.15 0.79
CA GLU A 91 24.89 -9.27 1.87
C GLU A 91 24.01 -8.02 1.92
N VAL A 92 23.53 -7.69 3.11
CA VAL A 92 22.75 -6.50 3.41
C VAL A 92 23.64 -5.53 4.17
N ILE A 93 23.71 -4.29 3.68
CA ILE A 93 24.49 -3.21 4.27
C ILE A 93 23.53 -2.20 4.90
N GLU A 94 23.53 -2.13 6.22
CA GLU A 94 22.73 -1.16 6.99
C GLU A 94 23.25 0.27 6.82
N LYS A 95 22.42 1.25 7.20
CA LYS A 95 22.77 2.68 7.07
C LYS A 95 23.99 3.10 7.88
N ASP A 96 24.24 2.40 8.99
CA ASP A 96 25.41 2.60 9.87
C ASP A 96 26.65 1.84 9.38
N GLY A 97 26.57 1.18 8.22
CA GLY A 97 27.65 0.37 7.66
C GLY A 97 27.72 -1.06 8.20
N PHE A 98 26.83 -1.45 9.12
CA PHE A 98 26.78 -2.83 9.60
C PHE A 98 26.38 -3.80 8.48
N LYS A 99 27.20 -4.83 8.27
CA LYS A 99 27.01 -5.84 7.21
C LYS A 99 26.53 -7.15 7.81
N TRP A 100 25.55 -7.76 7.17
CA TRP A 100 25.03 -9.08 7.55
C TRP A 100 24.50 -9.83 6.32
N LEU A 101 24.40 -11.15 6.41
CA LEU A 101 23.95 -12.02 5.32
C LEU A 101 22.50 -12.40 5.45
N PHE A 102 21.76 -12.24 4.36
CA PHE A 102 20.43 -12.79 4.17
C PHE A 102 20.50 -13.94 3.16
N THR A 103 20.11 -15.14 3.58
CA THR A 103 19.92 -16.27 2.68
C THR A 103 18.46 -16.67 2.61
N GLY A 104 17.85 -16.51 1.44
CA GLY A 104 16.56 -17.11 1.13
C GLY A 104 16.74 -18.60 0.81
N ILE A 105 16.12 -19.50 1.57
CA ILE A 105 16.28 -20.96 1.44
C ILE A 105 15.04 -21.60 0.82
N TYR A 106 15.29 -22.52 -0.12
CA TYR A 106 14.34 -23.53 -0.60
C TYR A 106 15.03 -24.89 -0.54
N GLY A 107 14.84 -25.60 0.58
CA GLY A 107 15.48 -26.88 0.86
C GLY A 107 15.06 -27.98 -0.10
N GLU A 108 15.88 -29.01 -0.25
CA GLU A 108 15.60 -30.15 -1.12
C GLU A 108 14.35 -30.92 -0.62
N PRO A 109 13.29 -31.03 -1.45
CA PRO A 109 12.04 -31.65 -1.02
C PRO A 109 12.19 -33.17 -0.79
N SER A 110 13.04 -33.84 -1.58
CA SER A 110 13.30 -35.28 -1.48
C SER A 110 14.07 -35.60 -0.20
N SER A 111 13.46 -36.37 0.71
CA SER A 111 14.02 -36.62 2.03
C SER A 111 15.37 -37.34 2.03
N ASP A 112 15.61 -38.20 1.05
CA ASP A 112 16.87 -38.91 0.79
C ASP A 112 18.00 -37.98 0.32
N ARG A 113 17.68 -36.75 -0.12
CA ARG A 113 18.63 -35.77 -0.65
C ARG A 113 18.72 -34.49 0.18
N ARG A 114 18.02 -34.39 1.31
CA ARG A 114 18.06 -33.21 2.20
C ARG A 114 19.45 -32.84 2.68
N GLU A 115 20.36 -33.81 2.80
CA GLU A 115 21.76 -33.56 3.16
C GLU A 115 22.46 -32.61 2.18
N ILE A 116 22.01 -32.51 0.92
CA ILE A 116 22.51 -31.52 -0.04
C ILE A 116 22.28 -30.09 0.49
N THR A 117 21.12 -29.83 1.09
CA THR A 117 20.78 -28.52 1.68
C THR A 117 21.62 -28.26 2.93
N TRP A 118 21.80 -29.26 3.79
CA TRP A 118 22.60 -29.16 5.01
C TRP A 118 24.07 -28.90 4.72
N ARG A 119 24.64 -29.63 3.77
CA ARG A 119 26.02 -29.41 3.28
C ARG A 119 26.18 -28.01 2.67
N LEU A 120 25.22 -27.56 1.88
CA LEU A 120 25.21 -26.21 1.32
C LEU A 120 25.27 -25.14 2.41
N MET A 121 24.45 -25.25 3.46
CA MET A 121 24.47 -24.30 4.57
C MET A 121 25.84 -24.24 5.26
N ARG A 122 26.47 -25.39 5.49
CA ARG A 122 27.82 -25.46 6.07
C ARG A 122 28.88 -24.80 5.19
N ILE A 123 28.78 -24.96 3.86
CA ILE A 123 29.67 -24.30 2.90
C ILE A 123 29.49 -22.78 2.96
N LEU A 124 28.24 -22.29 2.91
CA LEU A 124 27.95 -20.85 2.98
C LEU A 124 28.49 -20.23 4.28
N LYS A 125 28.35 -20.95 5.42
CA LYS A 125 28.89 -20.50 6.71
C LYS A 125 30.41 -20.30 6.70
N GLN A 126 31.14 -21.15 5.97
CA GLN A 126 32.60 -21.10 5.86
C GLN A 126 33.09 -20.00 4.91
N GLN A 127 32.29 -19.61 3.92
CA GLN A 127 32.67 -18.62 2.93
C GLN A 127 32.70 -17.20 3.49
N LEU A 128 31.71 -16.84 4.33
CA LEU A 128 31.57 -15.47 4.83
C LEU A 128 31.29 -15.47 6.34
N ASN A 129 32.22 -14.91 7.12
CA ASN A 129 32.06 -14.79 8.57
C ASN A 129 31.30 -13.53 8.97
N LEU A 130 30.08 -13.37 8.44
CA LEU A 130 29.18 -12.27 8.78
C LEU A 130 28.03 -12.75 9.68
N PRO A 131 27.40 -11.84 10.45
CA PRO A 131 26.12 -12.09 11.09
C PRO A 131 25.10 -12.59 10.05
N TRP A 132 24.49 -13.73 10.32
CA TRP A 132 23.72 -14.48 9.32
C TRP A 132 22.25 -14.69 9.72
N LEU A 133 21.35 -14.51 8.76
CA LEU A 133 19.92 -14.80 8.83
C LEU A 133 19.52 -15.64 7.61
N CYS A 134 18.92 -16.80 7.85
CA CYS A 134 18.29 -17.61 6.80
C CYS A 134 16.78 -17.63 6.99
N ALA A 135 16.03 -17.54 5.89
CA ALA A 135 14.58 -17.66 5.93
C ALA A 135 14.01 -18.30 4.67
N GLY A 136 12.92 -19.04 4.83
CA GLY A 136 12.23 -19.69 3.72
C GLY A 136 11.79 -21.10 4.09
N ASP A 137 11.60 -21.91 3.06
CA ASP A 137 11.13 -23.28 3.16
C ASP A 137 12.32 -24.22 3.28
N PHE A 138 12.49 -24.85 4.45
CA PHE A 138 13.57 -25.80 4.70
C PHE A 138 13.19 -27.23 4.31
N ASN A 139 11.92 -27.48 3.96
CA ASN A 139 11.36 -28.80 3.68
C ASN A 139 11.50 -29.83 4.84
N GLU A 140 11.90 -29.41 6.04
CA GLU A 140 12.11 -30.29 7.20
C GLU A 140 11.64 -29.68 8.52
N ILE A 141 11.18 -30.54 9.44
CA ILE A 141 10.81 -30.20 10.82
C ILE A 141 11.96 -30.46 11.80
N LEU A 142 12.05 -29.67 12.88
CA LEU A 142 13.05 -29.89 13.93
C LEU A 142 12.61 -30.97 14.92
N PHE A 143 11.31 -31.08 15.16
CA PHE A 143 10.73 -31.99 16.13
C PHE A 143 9.39 -32.53 15.65
N ASN A 144 9.04 -33.75 16.07
CA ASN A 144 7.77 -34.39 15.69
C ASN A 144 6.52 -33.59 16.11
N HIS A 145 6.59 -32.77 17.16
CA HIS A 145 5.47 -31.90 17.55
C HIS A 145 5.19 -30.76 16.56
N GLU A 146 6.09 -30.51 15.59
CA GLU A 146 5.90 -29.60 14.47
C GLU A 146 5.13 -30.24 13.30
N LYS A 147 4.75 -31.52 13.42
CA LYS A 147 3.90 -32.26 12.48
C LYS A 147 2.60 -32.70 13.17
N LYS A 148 1.50 -32.73 12.41
CA LYS A 148 0.25 -33.38 12.82
C LYS A 148 -0.40 -34.05 11.62
N GLY A 149 -0.92 -35.26 11.85
CA GLY A 149 -1.41 -36.15 10.81
C GLY A 149 -0.29 -36.94 10.12
N GLY A 150 -0.65 -38.09 9.55
CA GLY A 150 0.28 -39.03 8.94
C GLY A 150 1.27 -39.68 9.92
N PRO A 151 2.22 -40.50 9.41
CA PRO A 151 3.26 -41.12 10.23
C PRO A 151 4.20 -40.11 10.88
N ALA A 152 4.77 -40.46 12.02
CA ALA A 152 5.82 -39.66 12.65
C ALA A 152 7.04 -39.51 11.73
N ARG A 153 7.69 -38.35 11.77
CA ARG A 153 8.94 -38.09 11.05
C ARG A 153 10.07 -38.89 11.70
N ALA A 154 10.88 -39.56 10.87
CA ALA A 154 12.03 -40.33 11.33
C ALA A 154 13.04 -39.42 12.06
N GLN A 155 13.58 -39.89 13.19
CA GLN A 155 14.50 -39.10 14.01
C GLN A 155 15.77 -38.70 13.26
N SER A 156 16.32 -39.60 12.44
CA SER A 156 17.51 -39.35 11.63
C SER A 156 17.34 -38.17 10.67
N GLN A 157 16.16 -38.00 10.07
CA GLN A 157 15.86 -36.88 9.17
C GLN A 157 15.88 -35.53 9.91
N MET A 158 15.20 -35.46 11.07
CA MET A 158 15.16 -34.25 11.89
C MET A 158 16.52 -33.95 12.55
N GLU A 159 17.29 -34.98 12.89
CA GLU A 159 18.64 -34.85 13.43
C GLU A 159 19.59 -34.19 12.44
N GLY A 160 19.56 -34.59 11.16
CA GLY A 160 20.36 -33.93 10.12
C GLY A 160 20.13 -32.42 10.06
N PHE A 161 18.86 -31.98 10.16
CA PHE A 161 18.53 -30.55 10.19
C PHE A 161 19.02 -29.87 11.47
N ARG A 162 18.79 -30.48 12.65
CA ARG A 162 19.25 -29.93 13.94
C ARG A 162 20.77 -29.76 13.96
N LEU A 163 21.52 -30.77 13.50
CA LEU A 163 22.98 -30.73 13.40
C LEU A 163 23.43 -29.63 12.44
N ALA A 164 22.79 -29.50 11.27
CA ALA A 164 23.11 -28.43 10.32
C ALA A 164 22.97 -27.03 10.95
N LEU A 165 21.92 -26.79 11.75
CA LEU A 165 21.75 -25.53 12.47
C LEU A 165 22.83 -25.32 13.54
N VAL A 166 23.17 -26.36 14.31
CA VAL A 166 24.24 -26.31 15.32
C VAL A 166 25.60 -26.00 14.68
N ASP A 167 25.96 -26.74 13.62
CA ASP A 167 27.22 -26.57 12.88
C ASP A 167 27.33 -25.15 12.29
N CYS A 168 26.21 -24.58 11.88
CA CYS A 168 26.13 -23.22 11.34
C CYS A 168 26.03 -22.13 12.41
N GLY A 169 25.89 -22.49 13.69
CA GLY A 169 25.65 -21.55 14.79
C GLY A 169 24.33 -20.78 14.65
N LEU A 170 23.34 -21.38 13.99
CA LEU A 170 22.02 -20.81 13.72
C LEU A 170 21.00 -21.33 14.75
N LYS A 171 20.13 -20.46 15.23
CA LYS A 171 18.99 -20.83 16.06
C LYS A 171 17.67 -20.44 15.42
N ASP A 172 16.64 -21.24 15.63
CA ASP A 172 15.26 -20.87 15.30
C ASP A 172 14.86 -19.61 16.08
N LEU A 173 14.36 -18.59 15.36
CA LEU A 173 13.97 -17.30 15.93
C LEU A 173 12.57 -17.34 16.57
N GLY A 174 11.89 -18.48 16.52
CA GLY A 174 10.51 -18.65 16.97
C GLY A 174 9.52 -18.06 15.96
N PHE A 175 8.27 -17.90 16.39
CA PHE A 175 7.18 -17.37 15.56
C PHE A 175 6.01 -16.88 16.41
N ILE A 176 5.15 -16.08 15.79
CA ILE A 176 3.84 -15.65 16.30
C ILE A 176 2.78 -16.10 15.28
N GLY A 177 1.69 -16.66 15.76
CA GLY A 177 0.59 -17.15 14.93
C GLY A 177 0.50 -18.69 14.93
N ASP A 178 -0.17 -19.23 13.92
CA ASP A 178 -0.27 -20.69 13.74
C ASP A 178 1.11 -21.28 13.42
N LYS A 179 1.47 -22.36 14.14
CA LYS A 179 2.79 -23.00 13.99
C LYS A 179 2.96 -23.71 12.66
N TYR A 180 1.88 -24.19 12.06
CA TYR A 180 1.94 -24.98 10.84
C TYR A 180 1.95 -24.06 9.62
N THR A 181 3.06 -24.05 8.90
CA THR A 181 3.25 -23.21 7.71
C THR A 181 2.82 -23.92 6.44
N TRP A 182 2.79 -25.26 6.42
CA TRP A 182 2.40 -26.07 5.27
C TRP A 182 1.24 -27.02 5.57
N ARG A 183 0.37 -27.26 4.58
CA ARG A 183 -0.75 -28.21 4.60
C ARG A 183 -0.91 -28.94 3.28
N ASN A 184 -1.15 -30.24 3.29
CA ASN A 184 -1.38 -30.99 2.05
C ASN A 184 -2.80 -30.85 1.47
N HIS A 185 -3.75 -30.28 2.23
CA HIS A 185 -5.16 -30.12 1.84
C HIS A 185 -5.84 -31.41 1.34
N SER A 186 -5.45 -32.56 1.88
CA SER A 186 -6.09 -33.86 1.58
C SER A 186 -7.33 -34.11 2.44
N ASP A 187 -8.04 -35.21 2.19
CA ASP A 187 -9.14 -35.67 3.06
C ASP A 187 -8.66 -35.93 4.50
N ALA A 188 -9.58 -35.94 5.47
CA ALA A 188 -9.23 -35.97 6.89
C ALA A 188 -8.32 -37.14 7.30
N SER A 189 -8.47 -38.31 6.68
CA SER A 189 -7.64 -39.48 6.96
C SER A 189 -6.17 -39.32 6.52
N ARG A 190 -5.91 -38.46 5.54
CA ARG A 190 -4.58 -38.17 4.97
C ARG A 190 -4.13 -36.74 5.24
N TYR A 191 -4.91 -35.94 5.96
CA TYR A 191 -4.61 -34.53 6.17
C TYR A 191 -3.35 -34.40 7.04
N ILE A 192 -2.39 -33.63 6.54
CA ILE A 192 -1.11 -33.39 7.20
C ILE A 192 -0.87 -31.88 7.26
N LYS A 193 -0.39 -31.42 8.41
CA LYS A 193 0.12 -30.06 8.61
C LYS A 193 1.51 -30.08 9.26
N GLU A 194 2.43 -29.29 8.72
CA GLU A 194 3.85 -29.25 9.12
C GLU A 194 4.37 -27.81 9.22
N ARG A 195 5.42 -27.58 10.02
CA ARG A 195 6.19 -26.32 10.06
C ARG A 195 7.45 -26.47 9.21
N LEU A 196 7.34 -26.18 7.92
CA LEU A 196 8.47 -26.31 6.97
C LEU A 196 9.20 -24.98 6.76
N ASP A 197 8.47 -23.87 6.89
CA ASP A 197 8.99 -22.53 6.69
C ASP A 197 9.40 -21.92 8.03
N ARG A 198 10.59 -21.32 8.09
CA ARG A 198 11.09 -20.67 9.32
C ARG A 198 12.12 -19.60 9.02
N ALA A 199 12.45 -18.83 10.05
CA ALA A 199 13.59 -17.92 10.08
C ALA A 199 14.56 -18.38 11.17
N VAL A 200 15.84 -18.56 10.81
CA VAL A 200 16.92 -18.94 11.72
C VAL A 200 18.01 -17.89 11.66
N GLY A 201 18.59 -17.53 12.81
CA GLY A 201 19.58 -16.47 12.89
C GLY A 201 20.78 -16.87 13.74
N SER A 202 21.96 -16.37 13.36
CA SER A 202 23.19 -16.53 14.12
C SER A 202 23.15 -15.73 15.42
N ARG A 203 23.99 -16.10 16.40
CA ARG A 203 24.10 -15.37 17.67
C ARG A 203 24.45 -13.89 17.47
N SER A 204 25.39 -13.58 16.58
CA SER A 204 25.80 -12.20 16.28
C SER A 204 24.69 -11.40 15.61
N TRP A 205 23.90 -12.02 14.71
CA TRP A 205 22.74 -11.37 14.11
C TRP A 205 21.65 -11.06 15.15
N CYS A 206 21.37 -12.02 16.03
CA CYS A 206 20.40 -11.84 17.12
C CYS A 206 20.85 -10.76 18.13
N ALA A 207 22.16 -10.66 18.39
CA ALA A 207 22.70 -9.62 19.26
C ALA A 207 22.53 -8.22 18.66
N ARG A 208 22.63 -8.08 17.32
CA ARG A 208 22.34 -6.83 16.63
C ARG A 208 20.85 -6.48 16.66
N PHE A 209 19.98 -7.48 16.48
CA PHE A 209 18.54 -7.30 16.33
C PHE A 209 17.74 -8.04 17.43
N PRO A 210 17.92 -7.69 18.72
CA PRO A 210 17.34 -8.43 19.84
C PRO A 210 15.81 -8.35 19.90
N HIS A 211 15.21 -7.37 19.22
CA HIS A 211 13.76 -7.18 19.14
C HIS A 211 13.15 -7.69 17.84
N CYS A 212 13.85 -8.55 17.11
CA CYS A 212 13.29 -9.18 15.92
C CYS A 212 12.03 -9.97 16.28
N LYS A 213 11.04 -9.96 15.40
CA LYS A 213 9.83 -10.77 15.54
C LYS A 213 9.55 -11.51 14.25
N VAL A 214 9.23 -12.79 14.36
CA VAL A 214 8.81 -13.62 13.23
C VAL A 214 7.31 -13.87 13.35
N VAL A 215 6.57 -13.64 12.28
CA VAL A 215 5.13 -13.82 12.20
C VAL A 215 4.83 -14.76 11.04
N ASN A 216 4.09 -15.83 11.33
CA ASN A 216 3.53 -16.68 10.28
C ASN A 216 2.25 -16.00 9.78
N GLY A 217 2.29 -15.51 8.53
CA GLY A 217 1.23 -14.71 7.95
C GLY A 217 -0.01 -15.51 7.57
N ASP A 218 -1.01 -14.78 7.07
CA ASP A 218 -2.26 -15.38 6.60
C ASP A 218 -1.99 -16.31 5.41
N PRO A 219 -2.64 -17.49 5.35
CA PRO A 219 -2.59 -18.37 4.19
C PRO A 219 -3.14 -17.65 2.98
N ARG A 220 -2.55 -17.95 1.83
CA ARG A 220 -2.99 -17.40 0.54
C ARG A 220 -3.25 -18.57 -0.40
N HIS A 221 -3.15 -18.33 -1.70
CA HIS A 221 -3.29 -19.36 -2.74
C HIS A 221 -2.32 -20.55 -2.58
N SER A 222 -1.21 -20.36 -1.87
CA SER A 222 -0.22 -21.41 -1.62
C SER A 222 -0.64 -22.32 -0.45
N ASP A 223 -0.23 -23.59 -0.52
CA ASP A 223 -0.24 -24.51 0.61
C ASP A 223 0.74 -24.09 1.73
N HIS A 224 1.65 -23.16 1.43
CA HIS A 224 2.52 -22.50 2.39
C HIS A 224 2.01 -21.11 2.82
N ARG A 225 2.21 -20.80 4.09
CA ARG A 225 2.05 -19.46 4.67
C ARG A 225 3.34 -18.64 4.53
N PRO A 226 3.27 -17.32 4.28
CA PRO A 226 4.45 -16.47 4.29
C PRO A 226 5.02 -16.32 5.71
N VAL A 227 6.35 -16.27 5.82
CA VAL A 227 7.08 -15.96 7.06
C VAL A 227 7.58 -14.52 7.00
N THR A 228 7.07 -13.66 7.89
CA THR A 228 7.40 -12.24 7.97
C THR A 228 8.31 -11.95 9.15
N ILE A 229 9.47 -11.36 8.89
CA ILE A 229 10.49 -11.00 9.88
C ILE A 229 10.48 -9.48 10.04
N HIS A 230 10.16 -9.02 11.24
CA HIS A 230 10.17 -7.62 11.62
C HIS A 230 11.47 -7.31 12.36
N ILE A 231 12.32 -6.49 11.74
CA ILE A 231 13.53 -5.97 12.35
C ILE A 231 13.25 -4.54 12.78
N LYS A 232 13.05 -4.34 14.09
CA LYS A 232 12.94 -2.99 14.67
C LYS A 232 14.35 -2.42 14.86
N GLY A 233 14.64 -1.30 14.18
CA GLY A 233 15.73 -0.44 14.62
C GLY A 233 15.40 0.20 15.97
N VAL A 234 16.41 0.66 16.70
CA VAL A 234 16.27 1.50 17.89
C VAL A 234 15.71 2.86 17.46
N VAL A 235 14.41 2.93 17.19
CA VAL A 235 13.66 4.18 17.10
C VAL A 235 12.26 3.92 17.66
N GLY A 236 11.96 4.58 18.78
CA GLY A 236 10.72 4.44 19.54
C GLY A 236 9.47 4.42 18.67
N ALA A 237 8.63 3.42 18.90
CA ALA A 237 7.31 3.30 18.32
C ALA A 237 6.29 3.91 19.30
N GLN A 238 6.04 5.22 19.19
CA GLN A 238 4.81 5.79 19.72
C GLN A 238 3.62 5.30 18.88
N LYS A 239 2.60 4.76 19.55
CA LYS A 239 1.32 4.41 18.94
C LYS A 239 0.60 5.71 18.56
N PHE A 240 0.56 6.03 17.27
CA PHE A 240 -0.29 7.12 16.78
C PHE A 240 -1.75 6.64 16.70
N ARG A 241 -2.65 7.42 17.33
CA ARG A 241 -4.09 7.31 17.13
C ARG A 241 -4.40 7.47 15.63
N ARG A 242 -5.22 6.57 15.09
CA ARG A 242 -5.83 6.75 13.76
C ARG A 242 -6.65 8.04 13.79
N ARG A 243 -6.24 9.07 13.04
CA ARG A 243 -7.14 10.19 12.71
C ARG A 243 -8.29 9.65 11.87
N ALA A 244 -9.49 10.14 12.14
CA ALA A 244 -10.66 9.89 11.30
C ALA A 244 -10.34 10.32 9.86
N HIS A 245 -10.71 9.48 8.89
CA HIS A 245 -10.60 9.85 7.49
C HIS A 245 -11.67 10.92 7.18
N ASN A 246 -11.21 12.12 6.82
CA ASN A 246 -12.03 13.11 6.10
C ASN A 246 -12.39 12.53 4.73
N PHE A 247 -13.50 13.01 4.16
CA PHE A 247 -14.21 12.42 3.03
C PHE A 247 -13.33 12.15 1.79
N ARG A 248 -13.09 13.03 0.83
CA ARG A 248 -12.43 12.78 -0.48
C ARG A 248 -13.28 12.02 -1.48
N PHE A 249 -13.75 12.78 -2.47
CA PHE A 249 -14.37 12.24 -3.65
C PHE A 249 -13.38 11.34 -4.41
N GLU A 250 -13.74 10.08 -4.59
CA GLU A 250 -12.97 9.19 -5.44
C GLU A 250 -13.55 9.24 -6.86
N ALA A 251 -12.75 9.70 -7.84
CA ALA A 251 -13.18 9.78 -9.25
C ALA A 251 -13.70 8.45 -9.82
N ARG A 252 -13.37 7.31 -9.20
CA ARG A 252 -13.93 5.99 -9.54
C ARG A 252 -15.45 5.90 -9.38
N TRP A 253 -16.04 6.70 -8.48
CA TRP A 253 -17.49 6.66 -8.25
C TRP A 253 -18.25 7.08 -9.50
N LEU A 254 -17.70 7.95 -10.33
CA LEU A 254 -18.29 8.37 -11.60
C LEU A 254 -18.50 7.22 -12.61
N GLN A 255 -17.97 6.03 -12.35
CA GLN A 255 -18.08 4.85 -13.22
C GLN A 255 -19.17 3.87 -12.75
N GLU A 256 -19.84 4.18 -11.65
CA GLU A 256 -20.85 3.32 -11.05
C GLU A 256 -22.23 3.78 -11.52
N GLU A 257 -23.07 2.84 -11.95
CA GLU A 257 -24.43 3.12 -12.46
C GLU A 257 -25.27 3.89 -11.43
N ASP A 258 -25.08 3.58 -10.15
CA ASP A 258 -25.81 4.24 -9.05
C ASP A 258 -25.25 5.61 -8.67
N CYS A 259 -24.02 5.99 -9.06
CA CYS A 259 -23.40 7.22 -8.58
C CYS A 259 -24.16 8.47 -9.02
N GLU A 260 -24.63 8.49 -10.27
CA GLU A 260 -25.42 9.61 -10.79
C GLU A 260 -26.75 9.73 -10.06
N ALA A 261 -27.43 8.60 -9.85
CA ALA A 261 -28.66 8.57 -9.06
C ALA A 261 -28.44 9.05 -7.63
N ILE A 262 -27.34 8.66 -6.98
CA ILE A 262 -27.00 9.09 -5.62
C ILE A 262 -26.73 10.59 -5.56
N VAL A 263 -25.94 11.13 -6.49
CA VAL A 263 -25.64 12.57 -6.54
C VAL A 263 -26.92 13.37 -6.78
N ASN A 264 -27.74 12.98 -7.76
CA ASN A 264 -28.99 13.66 -8.08
C ASN A 264 -29.98 13.61 -6.92
N ASN A 265 -30.13 12.45 -6.27
CA ASN A 265 -31.02 12.28 -5.13
C ASN A 265 -30.55 13.08 -3.90
N ALA A 266 -29.25 13.07 -3.62
CA ALA A 266 -28.67 13.82 -2.50
C ALA A 266 -28.78 15.34 -2.73
N TRP A 267 -28.56 15.80 -3.96
CA TRP A 267 -28.71 17.21 -4.33
C TRP A 267 -30.17 17.68 -4.25
N ALA A 268 -31.12 16.90 -4.80
CA ALA A 268 -32.55 17.20 -4.69
C ALA A 268 -33.03 17.18 -3.23
N LYS A 269 -32.51 16.26 -2.42
CA LYS A 269 -32.78 16.19 -0.98
C LYS A 269 -32.24 17.41 -0.24
N ALA A 270 -31.09 17.96 -0.62
CA ALA A 270 -30.56 19.21 -0.06
C ALA A 270 -31.47 20.40 -0.41
N LYS A 271 -31.85 20.56 -1.69
CA LYS A 271 -32.82 21.59 -2.13
C LYS A 271 -34.13 21.51 -1.34
N ARG A 272 -34.69 20.30 -1.15
CA ARG A 272 -35.93 20.10 -0.36
C ARG A 272 -35.81 20.46 1.13
N ARG A 273 -34.60 20.38 1.70
CA ARG A 273 -34.34 20.76 3.09
C ARG A 273 -34.13 22.27 3.27
N GLY A 274 -34.24 23.05 2.19
CA GLY A 274 -34.02 24.49 2.24
C GLY A 274 -32.55 24.88 2.26
N GLU A 275 -31.63 23.97 1.93
CA GLU A 275 -30.22 24.32 1.78
C GLU A 275 -30.07 25.21 0.53
N THR A 276 -29.42 26.35 0.70
CA THR A 276 -29.28 27.36 -0.35
C THR A 276 -27.83 27.58 -0.74
N THR A 277 -26.87 27.01 -0.01
CA THR A 277 -25.43 27.15 -0.27
C THR A 277 -24.88 25.92 -0.98
N ILE A 278 -23.98 26.11 -1.95
CA ILE A 278 -23.28 25.01 -2.63
C ILE A 278 -22.51 24.18 -1.63
N GLN A 279 -21.86 24.81 -0.64
CA GLN A 279 -21.07 24.10 0.35
C GLN A 279 -21.94 23.12 1.17
N GLY A 280 -23.12 23.56 1.62
CA GLY A 280 -24.07 22.69 2.32
C GLY A 280 -24.59 21.57 1.42
N MET A 281 -24.92 21.87 0.16
CA MET A 281 -25.36 20.86 -0.81
C MET A 281 -24.26 19.82 -1.11
N LEU A 282 -23.01 20.25 -1.33
CA LEU A 282 -21.85 19.38 -1.57
C LEU A 282 -21.55 18.51 -0.35
N SER A 283 -21.67 19.06 0.87
CA SER A 283 -21.50 18.31 2.11
C SER A 283 -22.52 17.17 2.25
N MET A 284 -23.78 17.40 1.85
CA MET A 284 -24.80 16.36 1.82
C MET A 284 -24.53 15.29 0.76
N VAL A 285 -24.14 15.69 -0.45
CA VAL A 285 -23.72 14.74 -1.51
C VAL A 285 -22.52 13.91 -1.06
N ALA A 286 -21.54 14.54 -0.40
CA ALA A 286 -20.39 13.86 0.17
C ALA A 286 -20.80 12.82 1.21
N GLY A 287 -21.71 13.17 2.12
CA GLY A 287 -22.24 12.26 3.13
C GLY A 287 -22.92 11.03 2.54
N ASP A 288 -23.81 11.23 1.56
CA ASP A 288 -24.57 10.12 0.94
C ASP A 288 -23.65 9.23 0.07
N LEU A 289 -22.68 9.80 -0.66
CA LEU A 289 -21.65 9.02 -1.39
C LEU A 289 -20.77 8.20 -0.44
N LYS A 290 -20.37 8.77 0.70
CA LYS A 290 -19.58 8.08 1.72
C LYS A 290 -20.34 6.89 2.32
N ASN A 291 -21.63 7.07 2.58
CA ASN A 291 -22.49 6.02 3.11
C ASN A 291 -22.66 4.88 2.09
N TRP A 292 -22.84 5.20 0.81
CA TRP A 292 -22.94 4.20 -0.24
C TRP A 292 -21.62 3.41 -0.45
N ASP A 293 -20.46 4.08 -0.49
CA ASP A 293 -19.15 3.40 -0.59
C ASP A 293 -18.93 2.44 0.60
N ALA A 294 -19.31 2.87 1.81
CA ALA A 294 -19.26 2.03 3.01
C ALA A 294 -20.20 0.82 2.95
N ASN A 295 -21.40 0.98 2.39
CA ASN A 295 -22.42 -0.08 2.37
C ASN A 295 -22.20 -1.11 1.24
N VAL A 296 -21.73 -0.69 0.06
CA VAL A 296 -21.57 -1.59 -1.09
C VAL A 296 -20.17 -2.24 -1.12
N LEU A 297 -19.10 -1.46 -0.92
CA LEU A 297 -17.73 -1.99 -0.92
C LEU A 297 -17.24 -2.43 0.46
N GLY A 298 -17.74 -1.80 1.52
CA GLY A 298 -17.40 -2.17 2.89
C GLY A 298 -17.97 -3.52 3.31
N ASP A 299 -19.16 -3.91 2.82
CA ASP A 299 -19.75 -5.21 3.15
C ASP A 299 -18.98 -6.38 2.53
N LEU A 300 -18.58 -6.29 1.25
CA LEU A 300 -17.74 -7.32 0.62
C LEU A 300 -16.39 -7.48 1.34
N GLN A 301 -15.74 -6.37 1.70
CA GLN A 301 -14.49 -6.40 2.47
C GLN A 301 -14.67 -7.00 3.87
N LYS A 302 -15.79 -6.67 4.53
CA LYS A 302 -16.15 -7.22 5.84
C LYS A 302 -16.38 -8.74 5.76
N ARG A 303 -17.15 -9.22 4.78
CA ARG A 303 -17.35 -10.66 4.54
C ARG A 303 -16.04 -11.41 4.29
N ILE A 304 -15.15 -10.85 3.47
CA ILE A 304 -13.81 -11.43 3.24
C ILE A 304 -13.00 -11.50 4.55
N LYS A 305 -13.04 -10.44 5.36
CA LYS A 305 -12.33 -10.39 6.64
C LYS A 305 -12.88 -11.41 7.64
N ASP A 306 -14.20 -11.53 7.73
CA ASP A 306 -14.86 -12.46 8.65
C ASP A 306 -14.61 -13.92 8.24
N LEU A 307 -14.67 -14.23 6.93
CA LEU A 307 -14.30 -15.56 6.41
C LEU A 307 -12.83 -15.91 6.68
N LYS A 308 -11.90 -14.97 6.53
CA LYS A 308 -10.48 -15.20 6.85
C LYS A 308 -10.29 -15.54 8.34
N LYS A 309 -11.04 -14.88 9.22
CA LYS A 309 -11.01 -15.15 10.67
C LYS A 309 -11.56 -16.55 10.97
N GLU A 310 -12.72 -16.88 10.42
CA GLU A 310 -13.35 -18.19 10.61
C GLU A 310 -12.47 -19.34 10.09
N LEU A 311 -11.87 -19.15 8.90
CA LEU A 311 -10.96 -20.12 8.31
C LEU A 311 -9.72 -20.37 9.18
N GLU A 312 -9.21 -19.33 9.84
CA GLU A 312 -8.07 -19.44 10.76
C GLU A 312 -8.45 -20.18 12.06
N GLU A 313 -9.66 -19.98 12.58
CA GLU A 313 -10.19 -20.72 13.74
C GLU A 313 -10.30 -22.22 13.43
N VAL A 314 -10.89 -22.58 12.28
CA VAL A 314 -10.98 -23.96 11.78
C VAL A 314 -9.60 -24.61 11.63
N ARG A 315 -8.64 -23.89 11.04
CA ARG A 315 -7.28 -24.40 10.79
C ARG A 315 -6.47 -24.71 12.05
N ARG A 316 -6.78 -24.03 13.16
CA ARG A 316 -6.15 -24.25 14.47
C ARG A 316 -6.74 -25.44 15.21
N GLY A 317 -7.95 -25.86 14.84
CA GLY A 317 -8.61 -27.03 15.41
C GLY A 317 -7.90 -28.37 15.17
N ASP A 318 -8.49 -29.41 15.75
CA ASP A 318 -8.11 -30.79 15.52
C ASP A 318 -8.49 -31.26 14.11
N ILE A 319 -7.77 -32.26 13.62
CA ILE A 319 -8.04 -32.83 12.30
C ILE A 319 -9.20 -33.81 12.45
N ASN A 320 -10.34 -33.50 11.83
CA ASN A 320 -11.48 -34.40 11.68
C ASN A 320 -12.23 -34.07 10.37
N GLN A 321 -13.18 -34.92 9.98
CA GLN A 321 -13.87 -34.80 8.70
C GLN A 321 -14.68 -33.50 8.58
N ASP A 322 -15.30 -33.05 9.66
CA ASP A 322 -16.12 -31.83 9.67
C ASP A 322 -15.24 -30.58 9.50
N GLN A 323 -14.10 -30.52 10.20
CA GLN A 323 -13.15 -29.41 10.13
C GLN A 323 -12.49 -29.33 8.74
N VAL A 324 -12.11 -30.48 8.14
CA VAL A 324 -11.53 -30.51 6.79
C VAL A 324 -12.56 -30.10 5.73
N SER A 325 -13.79 -30.60 5.83
CA SER A 325 -14.89 -30.21 4.93
C SER A 325 -15.20 -28.71 5.05
N ARG A 326 -15.24 -28.19 6.29
CA ARG A 326 -15.46 -26.76 6.56
C ARG A 326 -14.31 -25.89 6.07
N GLU A 327 -13.05 -26.32 6.25
CA GLU A 327 -11.88 -25.62 5.71
C GLU A 327 -11.98 -25.51 4.19
N HIS A 328 -12.30 -26.62 3.52
CA HIS A 328 -12.46 -26.66 2.06
C HIS A 328 -13.55 -25.68 1.60
N PHE A 329 -14.74 -25.75 2.21
CA PHE A 329 -15.85 -24.86 1.89
C PHE A 329 -15.51 -23.38 2.09
N LEU A 330 -14.89 -23.04 3.23
CA LEU A 330 -14.51 -21.66 3.55
C LEU A 330 -13.44 -21.13 2.59
N ARG A 331 -12.49 -21.98 2.15
CA ARG A 331 -11.48 -21.61 1.16
C ARG A 331 -12.11 -21.31 -0.21
N GLU A 332 -12.96 -22.20 -0.72
CA GLU A 332 -13.68 -21.98 -1.99
C GLU A 332 -14.53 -20.71 -1.94
N LYS A 333 -15.24 -20.50 -0.83
CA LYS A 333 -16.05 -19.29 -0.63
C LYS A 333 -15.19 -18.03 -0.58
N LEU A 334 -14.03 -18.08 0.07
CA LEU A 334 -13.08 -16.97 0.12
C LEU A 334 -12.53 -16.67 -1.28
N ASP A 335 -12.10 -17.69 -2.02
CA ASP A 335 -11.59 -17.54 -3.39
C ASP A 335 -12.64 -16.92 -4.33
N HIS A 336 -13.91 -17.30 -4.16
CA HIS A 336 -15.02 -16.71 -4.88
C HIS A 336 -15.21 -15.23 -4.56
N LEU A 337 -15.23 -14.84 -3.27
CA LEU A 337 -15.38 -13.43 -2.88
C LEU A 337 -14.17 -12.57 -3.30
N GLU A 338 -12.95 -13.11 -3.21
CA GLU A 338 -11.75 -12.44 -3.70
C GLU A 338 -11.77 -12.29 -5.22
N TYR A 339 -12.34 -13.26 -5.94
CA TYR A 339 -12.60 -13.15 -7.39
C TYR A 339 -13.68 -12.13 -7.74
N GLN A 340 -14.78 -12.07 -7.00
CA GLN A 340 -15.79 -11.03 -7.17
C GLN A 340 -15.19 -9.64 -6.96
N GLN A 341 -14.40 -9.45 -5.90
CA GLN A 341 -13.71 -8.19 -5.63
C GLN A 341 -12.75 -7.78 -6.75
N ASP A 342 -12.01 -8.75 -7.31
CA ASP A 342 -11.09 -8.52 -8.43
C ASP A 342 -11.84 -8.23 -9.74
N THR A 343 -12.92 -8.98 -10.04
CA THR A 343 -13.77 -8.75 -11.21
C THR A 343 -14.37 -7.36 -11.17
N HIS A 344 -14.89 -6.96 -10.01
CA HIS A 344 -15.34 -5.60 -9.74
C HIS A 344 -14.20 -4.59 -9.97
N GLY A 345 -13.00 -4.86 -9.47
CA GLY A 345 -11.82 -4.02 -9.72
C GLY A 345 -11.40 -3.92 -11.19
N ARG A 346 -11.49 -5.01 -11.96
CA ARG A 346 -11.09 -5.10 -13.37
C ARG A 346 -12.12 -4.48 -14.30
N GLN A 347 -13.41 -4.70 -14.09
CA GLN A 347 -14.47 -4.02 -14.84
C GLN A 347 -14.33 -2.51 -14.72
N ARG A 348 -14.06 -2.01 -13.50
CA ARG A 348 -13.77 -0.59 -13.23
C ARG A 348 -12.50 -0.10 -13.93
N ALA A 349 -11.45 -0.92 -14.01
CA ALA A 349 -10.23 -0.58 -14.75
C ALA A 349 -10.40 -0.65 -16.28
N HIS A 350 -11.25 -1.53 -16.79
CA HIS A 350 -11.52 -1.74 -18.22
C HIS A 350 -12.46 -0.67 -18.79
N VAL A 351 -13.46 -0.22 -18.04
CA VAL A 351 -14.29 0.96 -18.38
C VAL A 351 -13.41 2.20 -18.58
N LYS A 352 -12.33 2.32 -17.80
CA LYS A 352 -11.32 3.37 -17.98
C LYS A 352 -10.46 3.17 -19.25
N TRP A 353 -10.10 1.93 -19.58
CA TRP A 353 -9.32 1.64 -20.80
C TRP A 353 -10.12 1.89 -22.08
N LEU A 354 -11.43 1.61 -22.07
CA LEU A 354 -12.33 1.91 -23.18
C LEU A 354 -12.63 3.42 -23.36
N GLN A 355 -12.61 4.21 -22.28
CA GLN A 355 -12.84 5.67 -22.34
C GLN A 355 -11.57 6.50 -22.59
N ASP A 356 -10.42 6.07 -22.06
CA ASP A 356 -9.15 6.83 -22.13
C ASP A 356 -8.13 6.22 -23.13
N GLY A 357 -8.54 5.20 -23.88
CA GLY A 357 -7.70 4.28 -24.65
C GLY A 357 -7.01 4.81 -25.90
N ASP A 358 -6.94 6.13 -26.11
CA ASP A 358 -6.21 6.70 -27.26
C ASP A 358 -5.33 7.93 -26.95
N ARG A 359 -5.02 8.19 -25.68
CA ARG A 359 -3.95 9.16 -25.31
C ARG A 359 -2.97 8.55 -24.31
N ASN A 360 -2.09 7.74 -24.88
CA ASN A 360 -0.96 7.08 -24.25
C ASN A 360 0.00 8.07 -23.56
N THR A 361 0.21 7.94 -22.24
CA THR A 361 1.52 7.48 -21.75
C THR A 361 1.35 6.65 -20.48
N SER A 362 1.77 5.39 -20.54
CA SER A 362 1.96 4.47 -19.40
C SER A 362 2.77 5.08 -18.24
N PHE A 363 3.51 6.15 -18.52
CA PHE A 363 4.28 6.97 -17.58
C PHE A 363 3.40 7.69 -16.52
N PHE A 364 2.21 8.19 -16.87
CA PHE A 364 1.39 9.01 -15.96
C PHE A 364 0.64 8.18 -14.91
N HIS A 365 0.19 6.97 -15.26
CA HIS A 365 -0.45 6.06 -14.31
C HIS A 365 0.55 5.40 -13.35
N ALA A 366 1.79 5.18 -13.81
CA ALA A 366 2.91 4.81 -12.94
C ALA A 366 3.25 5.96 -11.97
N PHE A 367 3.26 7.21 -12.43
CA PHE A 367 3.60 8.38 -11.61
C PHE A 367 2.53 8.72 -10.55
N ALA A 368 1.24 8.63 -10.88
CA ALA A 368 0.13 8.89 -9.95
C ALA A 368 -0.04 7.77 -8.90
N SER A 369 0.09 6.51 -9.33
CA SER A 369 0.12 5.36 -8.43
C SER A 369 1.38 5.36 -7.57
N GLU A 370 2.53 5.76 -8.11
CA GLU A 370 3.75 6.02 -7.33
C GLU A 370 3.56 7.16 -6.33
N ARG A 371 2.88 8.27 -6.65
CA ARG A 371 2.68 9.39 -5.71
C ARG A 371 1.77 9.01 -4.54
N LYS A 372 0.64 8.32 -4.81
CA LYS A 372 -0.27 7.81 -3.77
C LYS A 372 0.41 6.71 -2.93
N ARG A 373 1.24 5.86 -3.56
CA ARG A 373 2.06 4.83 -2.90
C ARG A 373 3.20 5.43 -2.08
N ARG A 374 3.92 6.43 -2.59
CA ARG A 374 5.04 7.16 -1.92
C ARG A 374 4.57 7.94 -0.69
N ASN A 375 3.34 8.47 -0.69
CA ASN A 375 2.78 9.26 0.41
C ASN A 375 2.18 8.41 1.55
N THR A 376 1.98 7.11 1.35
CA THR A 376 1.41 6.20 2.36
C THR A 376 2.48 5.51 3.21
N ILE A 377 3.75 5.58 2.80
CA ILE A 377 4.89 4.95 3.48
C ILE A 377 5.19 5.68 4.81
N GLN A 378 5.11 4.92 5.91
CA GLN A 378 5.30 5.37 7.29
C GLN A 378 6.66 6.04 7.55
N GLU A 379 7.73 5.59 6.87
CA GLU A 379 9.06 6.19 6.96
C GLU A 379 9.23 7.50 6.16
N ARG A 380 8.45 7.70 5.08
CA ARG A 380 8.48 8.96 4.32
C ARG A 380 7.54 10.01 4.88
N LYS A 381 6.42 9.62 5.51
CA LYS A 381 5.69 10.54 6.38
C LYS A 381 6.61 11.12 7.46
N ARG A 382 7.48 10.32 8.09
CA ARG A 382 8.50 10.84 9.03
C ARG A 382 9.51 11.80 8.41
N ARG A 383 9.99 11.55 7.18
CA ARG A 383 10.95 12.42 6.46
C ARG A 383 10.30 13.70 5.88
N ASN A 384 9.02 13.63 5.50
CA ASN A 384 8.24 14.74 4.97
C ASN A 384 7.43 15.47 6.06
N THR A 385 7.49 15.01 7.31
CA THR A 385 6.91 15.74 8.45
C THR A 385 7.94 16.75 8.89
N ILE A 386 7.62 18.02 8.66
CA ILE A 386 8.38 19.14 9.21
C ILE A 386 8.25 19.06 10.73
N GLN A 387 9.36 18.80 11.42
CA GLN A 387 9.39 18.67 12.88
C GLN A 387 9.57 20.01 13.57
N LYS A 388 10.33 20.91 12.93
CA LYS A 388 10.69 22.22 13.45
C LYS A 388 10.75 23.23 12.30
N LEU A 389 10.30 24.46 12.54
CA LEU A 389 10.50 25.60 11.64
C LEU A 389 11.27 26.69 12.40
N LEU A 390 12.26 27.29 11.76
CA LEU A 390 13.02 28.41 12.34
C LEU A 390 12.19 29.68 12.21
N ARG A 391 11.96 30.37 13.32
CA ARG A 391 11.27 31.65 13.37
C ARG A 391 12.24 32.79 13.07
N ASN A 392 11.70 33.97 12.76
CA ASN A 392 12.49 35.17 12.46
C ASN A 392 13.31 35.69 13.65
N ASP A 393 12.94 35.31 14.88
CA ASP A 393 13.65 35.66 16.12
C ASP A 393 14.78 34.67 16.46
N GLY A 394 15.04 33.67 15.60
CA GLY A 394 16.05 32.64 15.80
C GLY A 394 15.60 31.45 16.67
N SER A 395 14.36 31.47 17.19
CA SER A 395 13.79 30.34 17.94
C SER A 395 13.16 29.29 17.02
N TRP A 396 13.00 28.06 17.52
CA TRP A 396 12.37 26.97 16.77
C TRP A 396 10.90 26.79 17.16
N ALA A 397 10.00 26.78 16.18
CA ALA A 397 8.62 26.33 16.35
C ALA A 397 8.61 24.80 16.34
N GLU A 398 8.36 24.16 17.48
CA GLU A 398 8.35 22.70 17.65
C GLU A 398 6.99 22.21 18.14
N GLY A 399 6.49 21.11 17.56
CA GLY A 399 5.17 20.56 17.88
C GLY A 399 4.06 21.02 16.94
N GLU A 400 3.01 20.20 16.80
CA GLU A 400 2.00 20.36 15.73
C GLU A 400 1.26 21.70 15.80
N ASP A 401 0.92 22.16 17.00
CA ASP A 401 0.14 23.39 17.18
C ASP A 401 1.00 24.65 16.93
N SER A 402 2.23 24.67 17.45
CA SER A 402 3.15 25.79 17.19
C SER A 402 3.55 25.89 15.71
N LEU A 403 3.68 24.75 15.00
CA LEU A 403 3.95 24.74 13.57
C LEU A 403 2.78 25.30 12.76
N LYS A 404 1.55 24.88 13.08
CA LYS A 404 0.34 25.40 12.43
C LYS A 404 0.21 26.90 12.61
N GLU A 405 0.31 27.37 13.84
CA GLU A 405 0.21 28.80 14.15
C GLU A 405 1.27 29.62 13.40
N HIS A 406 2.53 29.17 13.41
CA HIS A 406 3.61 29.87 12.72
C HIS A 406 3.38 29.96 11.20
N VAL A 407 2.95 28.86 10.57
CA VAL A 407 2.70 28.80 9.12
C VAL A 407 1.47 29.62 8.74
N THR A 408 0.38 29.51 9.48
CA THR A 408 -0.83 30.32 9.27
C THR A 408 -0.50 31.79 9.38
N ASN A 409 0.16 32.22 10.46
CA ASN A 409 0.55 33.62 10.65
C ASN A 409 1.48 34.12 9.54
N TYR A 410 2.44 33.30 9.08
CA TYR A 410 3.32 33.66 7.98
C TYR A 410 2.54 33.97 6.69
N PHE A 411 1.66 33.06 6.25
CA PHE A 411 0.89 33.25 5.03
C PHE A 411 -0.17 34.33 5.19
N SER A 412 -0.87 34.41 6.33
CA SER A 412 -1.80 35.50 6.63
C SER A 412 -1.10 36.86 6.54
N ASN A 413 0.13 36.99 7.06
CA ASN A 413 0.89 38.24 6.99
C ASN A 413 1.37 38.62 5.58
N ILE A 414 1.60 37.63 4.70
CA ILE A 414 1.99 37.87 3.30
C ILE A 414 0.78 38.26 2.45
N PHE A 415 -0.37 37.63 2.70
CA PHE A 415 -1.61 37.90 1.98
C PHE A 415 -2.41 39.07 2.58
N SER A 416 -1.95 39.65 3.70
CA SER A 416 -2.48 40.90 4.23
C SER A 416 -1.77 42.10 3.63
N SER A 417 -2.55 43.07 3.16
CA SER A 417 -2.04 44.36 2.70
C SER A 417 -1.26 45.04 3.84
N LYS A 418 0.01 45.34 3.60
CA LYS A 418 0.85 46.16 4.50
C LYS A 418 0.96 47.62 4.06
N ILE A 419 0.34 47.97 2.93
CA ILE A 419 0.60 49.24 2.26
C ILE A 419 -0.58 50.16 2.52
N ILE A 420 -0.33 51.19 3.33
CA ILE A 420 -1.13 52.41 3.35
C ILE A 420 -0.67 53.20 2.14
N TRP A 421 -1.38 53.05 1.02
CA TRP A 421 -1.05 53.76 -0.21
C TRP A 421 -1.33 55.25 -0.04
N ARG A 422 -0.30 56.03 0.27
CA ARG A 422 -0.35 57.49 0.15
C ARG A 422 0.14 57.86 -1.25
N ASN A 423 -0.61 58.71 -1.94
CA ASN A 423 -0.30 59.26 -3.27
C ASN A 423 -0.47 58.30 -4.47
N ILE A 424 -1.54 57.49 -4.51
CA ILE A 424 -1.89 56.69 -5.70
C ILE A 424 -2.09 57.57 -6.93
N GLU A 425 -2.74 58.74 -6.80
CA GLU A 425 -2.97 59.62 -7.95
C GLU A 425 -1.66 60.05 -8.62
N GLU A 426 -0.61 60.40 -7.88
CA GLU A 426 0.67 60.83 -8.44
C GLU A 426 1.40 59.69 -9.17
N ILE A 427 1.33 58.46 -8.65
CA ILE A 427 1.94 57.29 -9.29
C ILE A 427 1.17 56.92 -10.56
N MET A 428 -0.16 56.94 -10.52
CA MET A 428 -1.00 56.62 -11.68
C MET A 428 -0.83 57.65 -12.80
N GLN A 429 -0.52 58.91 -12.47
CA GLN A 429 -0.18 59.95 -13.46
C GLN A 429 1.16 59.71 -14.17
N ALA A 430 2.09 58.99 -13.56
CA ALA A 430 3.38 58.64 -14.16
C ALA A 430 3.35 57.35 -15.00
N VAL A 431 2.22 56.64 -15.01
CA VAL A 431 2.04 55.39 -15.77
C VAL A 431 1.33 55.70 -17.08
N ASP A 432 1.99 55.41 -18.20
CA ASP A 432 1.38 55.51 -19.52
C ASP A 432 0.12 54.65 -19.63
N VAL A 433 -0.97 55.25 -20.11
CA VAL A 433 -2.20 54.52 -20.43
C VAL A 433 -1.95 53.60 -21.64
N LYS A 434 -1.96 52.29 -21.41
CA LYS A 434 -1.84 51.25 -22.46
C LYS A 434 -3.16 50.54 -22.77
N VAL A 435 -4.16 50.67 -21.91
CA VAL A 435 -5.48 50.06 -22.07
C VAL A 435 -6.39 51.07 -22.76
N THR A 436 -6.86 50.75 -23.97
CA THR A 436 -7.80 51.62 -24.70
C THR A 436 -9.17 51.61 -24.03
N GLU A 437 -9.99 52.61 -24.31
CA GLU A 437 -11.38 52.66 -23.82
C GLU A 437 -12.19 51.43 -24.22
N GLN A 438 -11.98 50.92 -25.43
CA GLN A 438 -12.62 49.68 -25.89
C GLN A 438 -12.16 48.45 -25.08
N MET A 439 -10.87 48.36 -24.76
CA MET A 439 -10.35 47.30 -23.88
C MET A 439 -10.90 47.44 -22.47
N ASN A 440 -10.99 48.68 -21.96
CA ASN A 440 -11.51 48.95 -20.63
C ASN A 440 -13.00 48.60 -20.52
N ASN A 441 -13.80 48.95 -21.54
CA ASN A 441 -15.21 48.55 -21.62
C ASN A 441 -15.38 47.03 -21.63
N GLY A 442 -14.47 46.30 -22.27
CA GLY A 442 -14.45 44.83 -22.21
C GLY A 442 -14.04 44.29 -20.83
N LEU A 443 -13.04 44.89 -20.18
CA LEU A 443 -12.56 44.48 -18.85
C LEU A 443 -13.56 44.79 -17.73
N CYS A 444 -14.40 45.81 -17.92
CA CYS A 444 -15.44 46.21 -16.97
C CYS A 444 -16.84 45.65 -17.30
N ALA A 445 -16.96 44.82 -18.33
CA ALA A 445 -18.23 44.17 -18.66
C ALA A 445 -18.67 43.20 -17.56
N GLU A 446 -19.98 42.97 -17.43
CA GLU A 446 -20.51 41.99 -16.47
C GLU A 446 -20.15 40.57 -16.87
N TYR A 447 -19.82 39.75 -15.87
CA TYR A 447 -19.56 38.34 -16.07
C TYR A 447 -20.82 37.57 -16.48
N THR A 448 -20.69 36.64 -17.44
CA THR A 448 -21.80 35.81 -17.92
C THR A 448 -21.75 34.39 -17.39
N GLU A 449 -22.88 33.67 -17.51
CA GLU A 449 -22.95 32.24 -17.17
C GLU A 449 -21.99 31.39 -18.04
N GLU A 450 -21.86 31.75 -19.32
CA GLU A 450 -20.96 31.08 -20.26
C GLU A 450 -19.50 31.21 -19.84
N GLU A 451 -19.11 32.38 -19.31
CA GLU A 451 -17.76 32.62 -18.79
C GLU A 451 -17.48 31.77 -17.56
N VAL A 452 -18.44 31.63 -16.64
CA VAL A 452 -18.31 30.75 -15.47
C VAL A 452 -18.11 29.29 -15.90
N LYS A 453 -18.91 28.81 -16.86
CA LYS A 453 -18.79 27.44 -17.39
C LYS A 453 -17.47 27.24 -18.15
N THR A 454 -17.05 28.24 -18.92
CA THR A 454 -15.77 28.21 -19.65
C THR A 454 -14.59 28.15 -18.68
N ALA A 455 -14.62 28.98 -17.63
CA ALA A 455 -13.62 28.97 -16.57
C ALA A 455 -13.52 27.59 -15.89
N LEU A 456 -14.65 26.96 -15.55
CA LEU A 456 -14.68 25.60 -15.00
C LEU A 456 -14.03 24.59 -15.98
N ASN A 457 -14.35 24.67 -17.27
CA ASN A 457 -13.81 23.76 -18.28
C ASN A 457 -12.29 23.90 -18.46
N CYS A 458 -11.73 25.09 -18.25
CA CYS A 458 -10.28 25.33 -18.24
C CYS A 458 -9.56 24.71 -17.03
N ILE A 459 -10.26 24.36 -15.95
CA ILE A 459 -9.67 23.71 -14.77
C ILE A 459 -9.39 22.24 -15.11
N GLY A 460 -8.17 21.77 -14.87
CA GLY A 460 -7.84 20.35 -15.06
C GLY A 460 -8.67 19.43 -14.14
N ASP A 461 -9.24 18.37 -14.71
CA ASP A 461 -10.24 17.47 -14.09
C ASP A 461 -9.88 16.96 -12.68
N LEU A 462 -8.60 16.68 -12.44
CA LEU A 462 -8.08 16.12 -11.19
C LEU A 462 -7.14 17.09 -10.47
N LYS A 463 -7.28 18.41 -10.66
CA LYS A 463 -6.59 19.38 -9.80
C LYS A 463 -6.98 19.17 -8.33
N ALA A 464 -6.06 19.51 -7.43
CA ALA A 464 -6.26 19.30 -6.00
C ALA A 464 -7.56 20.00 -5.54
N PRO A 465 -8.49 19.27 -4.91
CA PRO A 465 -9.74 19.84 -4.47
C PRO A 465 -9.54 20.78 -3.27
N GLY A 466 -10.47 21.70 -3.07
CA GLY A 466 -10.52 22.53 -1.88
C GLY A 466 -10.97 21.73 -0.64
N PRO A 467 -11.29 22.42 0.46
CA PRO A 467 -11.88 21.83 1.66
C PRO A 467 -13.19 21.07 1.45
N ASP A 468 -13.89 21.31 0.33
CA ASP A 468 -15.04 20.56 -0.15
C ASP A 468 -14.68 19.13 -0.61
N GLU A 469 -13.40 18.87 -0.85
CA GLU A 469 -12.82 17.60 -1.30
C GLU A 469 -13.44 17.05 -2.61
N MET A 470 -14.06 17.93 -3.42
CA MET A 470 -14.65 17.65 -4.74
C MET A 470 -13.75 18.18 -5.88
N PRO A 471 -13.24 17.33 -6.77
CA PRO A 471 -12.40 17.77 -7.90
C PRO A 471 -13.25 18.38 -9.03
N ALA A 472 -12.63 19.16 -9.91
CA ALA A 472 -13.30 19.82 -11.05
C ALA A 472 -14.12 18.86 -11.92
N ILE A 473 -13.68 17.61 -12.08
CA ILE A 473 -14.42 16.57 -12.83
C ILE A 473 -15.83 16.31 -12.27
N PHE A 474 -16.05 16.47 -10.96
CA PHE A 474 -17.37 16.35 -10.36
C PHE A 474 -18.31 17.41 -10.92
N PHE A 475 -17.91 18.68 -10.88
CA PHE A 475 -18.72 19.80 -11.37
C PHE A 475 -18.95 19.73 -12.88
N LYS A 476 -17.93 19.31 -13.64
CA LYS A 476 -18.07 19.13 -15.10
C LYS A 476 -19.07 18.02 -15.44
N LYS A 477 -18.99 16.88 -14.75
CA LYS A 477 -19.84 15.71 -15.03
C LYS A 477 -21.28 15.92 -14.57
N PHE A 478 -21.48 16.53 -13.41
CA PHE A 478 -22.81 16.80 -12.85
C PHE A 478 -23.29 18.22 -13.11
N TRP A 479 -22.76 18.91 -14.14
CA TRP A 479 -23.09 20.31 -14.44
C TRP A 479 -24.59 20.55 -14.61
N GLN A 480 -25.32 19.58 -15.19
CA GLN A 480 -26.78 19.68 -15.33
C GLN A 480 -27.51 19.72 -13.98
N THR A 481 -26.92 19.11 -12.94
CA THR A 481 -27.50 19.04 -11.60
C THR A 481 -27.02 20.21 -10.72
N VAL A 482 -25.72 20.52 -10.77
CA VAL A 482 -25.09 21.48 -9.85
C VAL A 482 -24.86 22.86 -10.46
N GLY A 483 -24.85 22.98 -11.79
CA GLY A 483 -24.37 24.14 -12.54
C GLY A 483 -25.17 25.41 -12.28
N GLU A 484 -26.50 25.32 -12.22
CA GLU A 484 -27.40 26.44 -11.91
C GLU A 484 -26.98 27.14 -10.61
N GLN A 485 -26.74 26.35 -9.55
CA GLN A 485 -26.36 26.89 -8.26
C GLN A 485 -24.92 27.46 -8.31
N VAL A 486 -23.98 26.77 -8.97
CA VAL A 486 -22.59 27.22 -9.16
C VAL A 486 -22.54 28.58 -9.86
N VAL A 487 -23.30 28.75 -10.94
CA VAL A 487 -23.39 30.01 -11.67
C VAL A 487 -23.97 31.11 -10.79
N LYS A 488 -25.07 30.81 -10.10
CA LYS A 488 -25.73 31.76 -9.21
C LYS A 488 -24.79 32.30 -8.15
N GLU A 489 -24.09 31.42 -7.42
CA GLU A 489 -23.19 31.84 -6.34
C GLU A 489 -21.91 32.50 -6.89
N ALA A 490 -21.33 32.01 -7.99
CA ALA A 490 -20.16 32.63 -8.61
C ALA A 490 -20.47 34.07 -9.08
N LEU A 491 -21.58 34.29 -9.78
CA LEU A 491 -21.98 35.62 -10.23
C LEU A 491 -22.38 36.54 -9.07
N HIS A 492 -22.92 35.99 -7.97
CA HIS A 492 -23.24 36.77 -6.78
C HIS A 492 -21.97 37.40 -6.17
N ILE A 493 -20.91 36.60 -6.06
CA ILE A 493 -19.60 37.05 -5.56
C ILE A 493 -18.96 38.04 -6.54
N LEU A 494 -18.96 37.73 -7.84
CA LEU A 494 -18.35 38.58 -8.87
C LEU A 494 -19.05 39.94 -9.03
N ARG A 495 -20.32 40.05 -8.63
CA ARG A 495 -21.08 41.31 -8.56
C ARG A 495 -20.84 42.11 -7.28
N GLY A 496 -19.91 41.67 -6.43
CA GLY A 496 -19.49 42.40 -5.24
C GLY A 496 -20.29 42.07 -3.98
N VAL A 497 -21.05 40.97 -3.95
CA VAL A 497 -21.63 40.48 -2.69
C VAL A 497 -20.56 39.70 -1.91
N ASP A 498 -20.62 39.79 -0.59
CA ASP A 498 -19.69 39.13 0.32
C ASP A 498 -19.60 37.62 0.04
N MET A 499 -18.37 37.12 -0.03
CA MET A 499 -18.08 35.71 -0.20
C MET A 499 -18.50 34.94 1.06
N PRO A 500 -19.29 33.85 0.95
CA PRO A 500 -19.67 33.05 2.09
C PRO A 500 -18.47 32.48 2.85
N GLU A 501 -18.61 32.34 4.17
CA GLU A 501 -17.57 31.74 5.01
C GLU A 501 -17.23 30.32 4.53
N GLY A 502 -15.94 29.96 4.51
CA GLY A 502 -15.46 28.65 4.08
C GLY A 502 -15.13 28.49 2.59
N TRP A 503 -15.53 29.45 1.73
CA TRP A 503 -15.28 29.38 0.28
C TRP A 503 -13.83 29.65 -0.12
N ASN A 504 -13.15 30.53 0.62
CA ASN A 504 -11.73 30.84 0.41
C ASN A 504 -10.82 30.03 1.35
N ASP A 505 -11.36 29.03 2.03
CA ASP A 505 -10.56 28.16 2.87
C ASP A 505 -9.59 27.37 1.97
N THR A 506 -8.32 27.37 2.35
CA THR A 506 -7.29 26.68 1.58
C THR A 506 -6.48 25.75 2.47
N PHE A 507 -6.12 24.59 1.93
CA PHE A 507 -5.16 23.73 2.61
C PHE A 507 -3.74 24.15 2.27
N ILE A 508 -3.03 24.61 3.29
CA ILE A 508 -1.60 24.85 3.17
C ILE A 508 -0.88 23.50 3.25
N VAL A 509 -0.36 23.05 2.11
CA VAL A 509 0.45 21.84 2.02
C VAL A 509 1.92 22.24 1.94
N LEU A 510 2.66 21.98 3.01
CA LEU A 510 4.09 22.20 3.02
C LEU A 510 4.79 21.09 2.25
N ILE A 511 5.53 21.48 1.21
CA ILE A 511 6.35 20.58 0.41
C ILE A 511 7.79 20.80 0.87
N PRO A 512 8.45 19.80 1.49
CA PRO A 512 9.88 19.88 1.76
C PRO A 512 10.60 20.07 0.42
N LYS A 513 11.38 21.15 0.30
CA LYS A 513 12.24 21.37 -0.87
C LYS A 513 13.45 20.44 -0.83
#